data_AF-S9TIH7-F1
#
_entry.id   AF-S9TIH7-F1
#
_cell.length_a   1.000
_cell.length_b   1.000
_cell.length_c   1.000
_cell.angle_alpha   90.00
_cell.angle_beta   90.00
_cell.angle_gamma   90.00
#
_symmetry.space_group_name_H-M   'P 1'
#
loop_
_entity.id
_entity.type
_entity.pdbx_description
1 polymer ?
#
loop_
_entity_poly.entity_id
_entity_poly.type
_entity_poly.pdbx_seq_one_letter_code
_entity_poly.pdbx_strand_id
1 'polypeptide(L)'
;MSESDHSDKETSRISQLATRGFLKIEVFAYIVLGAMLALTALIGIANAGASLWGAVHDIGSTEKIILTIDRLLFVLMLVEILHTVRDSFRTGTLVCEPFLIVGLIASIRRILSITLQSSQASHPGGWTPESEAILHSAMLELAVLGGLILVMVVSICLLRITKHRIADK
;
A
#
# COMPACT_ATOMS: atom_id res chain seq x y z
N MET A 1 -10.91 -15.08 -56.13
CA MET A 1 -11.01 -15.50 -54.72
C MET A 1 -9.60 -15.75 -54.24
N SER A 2 -8.98 -14.81 -53.52
CA SER A 2 -7.69 -14.90 -52.78
C SER A 2 -6.91 -13.59 -52.90
N GLU A 3 -7.07 -12.69 -51.92
CA GLU A 3 -6.02 -11.73 -51.49
C GLU A 3 -6.44 -11.01 -50.20
N SER A 4 -7.75 -10.86 -49.93
CA SER A 4 -8.27 -10.22 -48.72
C SER A 4 -8.40 -11.12 -47.47
N ASP A 5 -8.28 -12.45 -47.59
CA ASP A 5 -8.46 -13.40 -46.45
C ASP A 5 -7.15 -13.69 -45.67
N HIS A 6 -5.99 -13.29 -46.20
CA HIS A 6 -4.69 -13.56 -45.57
C HIS A 6 -4.27 -12.49 -44.53
N SER A 7 -4.71 -11.23 -44.70
CA SER A 7 -4.32 -10.10 -43.84
C SER A 7 -4.99 -10.12 -42.44
N ASP A 8 -6.24 -10.57 -42.35
CA ASP A 8 -6.98 -10.67 -41.08
C ASP A 8 -6.45 -11.79 -40.17
N LYS A 9 -5.91 -12.87 -40.75
CA LYS A 9 -5.37 -14.02 -40.00
C LYS A 9 -4.01 -13.72 -39.35
N GLU A 10 -3.18 -12.91 -39.98
CA GLU A 10 -1.83 -12.60 -39.49
C GLU A 10 -1.87 -11.61 -38.32
N THR A 11 -2.69 -10.56 -38.44
CA THR A 11 -2.93 -9.56 -37.38
C THR A 11 -3.52 -10.20 -36.11
N SER A 12 -4.41 -11.18 -36.26
CA SER A 12 -4.99 -11.94 -35.15
C SER A 12 -3.96 -12.83 -34.43
N ARG A 13 -3.01 -13.44 -35.16
CA ARG A 13 -1.95 -14.28 -34.55
C ARG A 13 -0.91 -13.46 -33.80
N ILE A 14 -0.52 -12.30 -34.32
CA ILE A 14 0.43 -11.39 -33.66
C ILE A 14 -0.19 -10.81 -32.38
N SER A 15 -1.45 -10.38 -32.44
CA SER A 15 -2.19 -9.94 -31.25
C SER A 15 -2.27 -11.04 -30.19
N GLN A 16 -2.63 -12.28 -30.58
CA GLN A 16 -2.69 -13.42 -29.65
C GLN A 16 -1.33 -13.80 -29.04
N LEU A 17 -0.25 -13.72 -29.81
CA LEU A 17 1.11 -13.96 -29.31
C LEU A 17 1.58 -12.85 -28.37
N ALA A 18 1.30 -11.59 -28.70
CA ALA A 18 1.61 -10.43 -27.85
C ALA A 18 0.86 -10.52 -26.51
N THR A 19 -0.44 -10.84 -26.52
CA THR A 19 -1.24 -11.02 -25.29
C THR A 19 -0.71 -12.17 -24.44
N ARG A 20 -0.34 -13.30 -25.04
CA ARG A 20 0.24 -14.45 -24.31
C ARG A 20 1.60 -14.13 -23.69
N GLY A 21 2.44 -13.36 -24.38
CA GLY A 21 3.71 -12.87 -23.86
C GLY A 21 3.51 -11.94 -22.65
N PHE A 22 2.56 -11.00 -22.78
CA PHE A 22 2.22 -10.05 -21.73
C PHE A 22 1.73 -10.74 -20.45
N LEU A 23 0.80 -11.69 -20.58
CA LEU A 23 0.30 -12.50 -19.45
C LEU A 23 1.41 -13.22 -18.68
N LYS A 24 2.40 -13.79 -19.39
CA LYS A 24 3.53 -14.47 -18.72
C LYS A 24 4.37 -13.51 -17.90
N ILE A 25 4.64 -12.32 -18.43
CA ILE A 25 5.43 -11.28 -17.75
C ILE A 25 4.68 -10.75 -16.53
N GLU A 26 3.38 -10.51 -16.67
CA GLU A 26 2.51 -10.07 -15.57
C GLU A 26 2.50 -11.09 -14.42
N VAL A 27 2.25 -12.37 -14.72
CA VAL A 27 2.28 -13.44 -13.72
C VAL A 27 3.66 -13.56 -13.06
N PHE A 28 4.74 -13.47 -13.85
CA PHE A 28 6.09 -13.50 -13.32
C PHE A 28 6.36 -12.32 -12.38
N ALA A 29 5.98 -11.11 -12.75
CA ALA A 29 6.14 -9.91 -11.92
C ALA A 29 5.37 -10.04 -10.59
N TYR A 30 4.14 -10.53 -10.62
CA TYR A 30 3.36 -10.77 -9.41
C TYR A 30 3.96 -11.84 -8.50
N ILE A 31 4.49 -12.93 -9.06
CA ILE A 31 5.16 -13.98 -8.27
C ILE A 31 6.40 -13.41 -7.58
N VAL A 32 7.24 -12.67 -8.31
CA VAL A 32 8.45 -12.06 -7.75
C VAL A 32 8.10 -11.04 -6.67
N LEU A 33 7.14 -10.14 -6.94
CA LEU A 33 6.69 -9.13 -5.98
C LEU A 33 6.10 -9.78 -4.73
N GLY A 34 5.23 -10.77 -4.89
CA GLY A 34 4.63 -11.52 -3.79
C GLY A 34 5.68 -12.25 -2.94
N ALA A 35 6.68 -12.87 -3.57
CA ALA A 35 7.77 -13.54 -2.88
C ALA A 35 8.64 -12.55 -2.08
N MET A 36 9.00 -11.40 -2.66
CA MET A 36 9.79 -10.38 -1.97
C MET A 36 9.02 -9.78 -0.78
N LEU A 37 7.74 -9.48 -0.96
CA LEU A 37 6.88 -8.97 0.11
C LEU A 37 6.72 -10.00 1.24
N ALA A 38 6.46 -11.26 0.90
CA ALA A 38 6.33 -12.33 1.88
C ALA A 38 7.62 -12.55 2.69
N LEU A 39 8.78 -12.56 2.02
CA LEU A 39 10.08 -12.66 2.69
C LEU A 39 10.31 -11.48 3.63
N THR A 40 10.05 -10.26 3.16
CA THR A 40 10.21 -9.04 3.97
C THR A 40 9.26 -9.07 5.17
N ALA A 41 8.02 -9.51 4.98
CA ALA A 41 7.03 -9.64 6.05
C ALA A 41 7.49 -10.66 7.10
N LEU A 42 8.03 -11.81 6.67
CA LEU A 42 8.54 -12.83 7.58
C LEU A 42 9.71 -12.32 8.42
N ILE A 43 10.66 -11.63 7.80
CA ILE A 43 11.79 -10.98 8.50
C ILE A 43 11.26 -9.92 9.47
N GLY A 44 10.30 -9.10 9.03
CA GLY A 44 9.64 -8.09 9.86
C GLY A 44 8.96 -8.70 11.08
N ILE A 45 8.21 -9.81 10.91
CA ILE A 45 7.53 -10.54 11.98
C ILE A 45 8.54 -11.04 13.00
N ALA A 46 9.64 -11.65 12.56
CA ALA A 46 10.70 -12.11 13.46
C ALA A 46 11.30 -10.95 14.26
N ASN A 47 11.61 -9.83 13.60
CA ASN A 47 12.17 -8.63 14.23
C ASN A 47 11.20 -7.94 15.20
N ALA A 48 9.90 -7.92 14.88
CA ALA A 48 8.86 -7.38 15.75
C ALA A 48 8.63 -8.29 16.95
N GLY A 49 8.62 -9.61 16.75
CA GLY A 49 8.48 -10.60 17.83
C GLY A 49 9.64 -10.55 18.82
N ALA A 50 10.88 -10.44 18.32
CA ALA A 50 12.06 -10.26 19.17
C ALA A 50 12.00 -8.95 19.97
N SER A 51 11.56 -7.84 19.34
CA SER A 51 11.36 -6.56 20.01
C SER A 51 10.29 -6.64 21.11
N LEU A 52 9.17 -7.30 20.82
CA LEU A 52 8.08 -7.49 21.77
C LEU A 52 8.51 -8.33 22.96
N TRP A 53 9.26 -9.41 22.73
CA TRP A 53 9.81 -10.23 23.80
C TRP A 53 10.70 -9.43 24.75
N GLY A 54 11.60 -8.60 24.19
CA GLY A 54 12.43 -7.69 24.97
C GLY A 54 11.63 -6.65 25.74
N ALA A 55 10.59 -6.07 25.13
CA ALA A 55 9.73 -5.07 25.78
C ALA A 55 8.89 -5.66 26.93
N VAL A 56 8.45 -6.91 26.82
CA VAL A 56 7.70 -7.60 27.89
C VAL A 56 8.60 -7.90 29.09
N HIS A 57 9.89 -8.17 28.87
CA HIS A 57 10.83 -8.45 29.96
C HIS A 57 11.22 -7.17 30.74
N ASP A 58 11.31 -6.03 30.05
CA ASP A 58 11.62 -4.72 30.65
C ASP A 58 10.36 -3.87 30.87
N ILE A 59 9.51 -4.30 31.83
CA ILE A 59 8.28 -3.60 32.23
C ILE A 59 8.63 -2.21 32.79
N GLY A 60 8.60 -1.18 31.93
CA GLY A 60 8.83 0.21 32.33
C GLY A 60 9.36 1.15 31.25
N SER A 61 9.86 0.62 30.12
CA SER A 61 10.37 1.47 29.03
C SER A 61 9.28 1.75 27.98
N THR A 62 8.60 2.90 28.11
CA THR A 62 7.63 3.39 27.12
C THR A 62 8.24 3.47 25.71
N GLU A 63 9.52 3.82 25.62
CA GLU A 63 10.28 3.88 24.36
C GLU A 63 10.32 2.52 23.64
N LYS A 64 10.59 1.42 24.36
CA LYS A 64 10.60 0.07 23.79
C LYS A 64 9.22 -0.37 23.30
N ILE A 65 8.16 0.05 23.98
CA ILE A 65 6.78 -0.23 23.57
C ILE A 65 6.49 0.50 22.25
N ILE A 66 6.80 1.79 22.15
CA ILE A 66 6.55 2.56 20.92
C ILE A 66 7.37 2.00 19.74
N LEU A 67 8.64 1.66 19.96
CA LEU A 67 9.48 1.02 18.93
C LEU A 67 8.89 -0.32 18.46
N THR A 68 8.32 -1.09 19.39
CA THR A 68 7.66 -2.36 19.06
C THR A 68 6.39 -2.12 18.24
N ILE A 69 5.60 -1.11 18.59
CA ILE A 69 4.40 -0.74 17.81
C ILE A 69 4.82 -0.29 16.40
N ASP A 70 5.86 0.51 16.24
CA ASP A 70 6.35 0.93 14.90
C ASP A 70 6.75 -0.27 14.03
N ARG A 71 7.47 -1.25 14.61
CA ARG A 71 7.80 -2.52 13.92
C ARG A 71 6.57 -3.32 13.55
N LEU A 72 5.57 -3.38 14.44
CA LEU A 72 4.30 -4.05 14.16
C LEU A 72 3.51 -3.33 13.06
N LEU A 73 3.47 -1.99 13.06
CA LEU A 73 2.87 -1.20 11.98
C LEU A 73 3.57 -1.44 10.65
N PHE A 74 4.90 -1.59 10.65
CA PHE A 74 5.65 -1.96 9.45
C PHE A 74 5.31 -3.37 8.96
N VAL A 75 5.15 -4.35 9.86
CA VAL A 75 4.71 -5.69 9.47
C VAL A 75 3.30 -5.68 8.91
N LEU A 76 2.36 -5.01 9.59
CA LEU A 76 1.03 -4.76 9.07
C LEU A 76 1.13 -4.07 7.70
N MET A 77 2.12 -3.18 7.52
CA MET A 77 2.39 -2.52 6.24
C MET A 77 2.55 -3.53 5.11
N LEU A 78 3.45 -4.48 5.32
CA LEU A 78 3.76 -5.50 4.33
C LEU A 78 2.59 -6.47 4.12
N VAL A 79 1.90 -6.85 5.20
CA VAL A 79 0.77 -7.79 5.12
C VAL A 79 -0.39 -7.20 4.32
N GLU A 80 -0.79 -5.94 4.53
CA GLU A 80 -1.89 -5.40 3.70
C GLU A 80 -1.42 -5.12 2.25
N ILE A 81 -0.14 -4.81 1.99
CA ILE A 81 0.36 -4.75 0.60
C ILE A 81 0.30 -6.14 -0.05
N LEU A 82 0.66 -7.20 0.67
CA LEU A 82 0.56 -8.57 0.16
C LEU A 82 -0.92 -8.94 -0.14
N HIS A 83 -1.84 -8.50 0.72
CA HIS A 83 -3.28 -8.67 0.47
C HIS A 83 -3.73 -7.95 -0.80
N THR A 84 -3.27 -6.72 -1.04
CA THR A 84 -3.68 -5.93 -2.20
C THR A 84 -3.09 -6.47 -3.50
N VAL A 85 -1.84 -6.93 -3.47
CA VAL A 85 -1.20 -7.64 -4.58
C VAL A 85 -1.94 -8.95 -4.90
N ARG A 86 -2.32 -9.73 -3.88
CA ARG A 86 -3.10 -10.96 -4.05
C ARG A 86 -4.45 -10.70 -4.69
N ASP A 87 -5.16 -9.66 -4.24
CA ASP A 87 -6.46 -9.30 -4.80
C ASP A 87 -6.33 -8.82 -6.26
N SER A 88 -5.31 -8.01 -6.56
CA SER A 88 -4.96 -7.58 -7.92
C SER A 88 -4.72 -8.77 -8.85
N PHE A 89 -3.99 -9.79 -8.37
CA PHE A 89 -3.74 -11.02 -9.12
C PHE A 89 -5.03 -11.81 -9.37
N ARG A 90 -5.94 -11.89 -8.38
CA ARG A 90 -7.19 -12.65 -8.50
C ARG A 90 -8.17 -12.01 -9.50
N THR A 91 -8.22 -10.68 -9.60
CA THR A 91 -9.17 -9.98 -10.48
C THR A 91 -8.63 -9.74 -11.89
N GLY A 92 -7.33 -9.89 -12.13
CA GLY A 92 -6.68 -9.72 -13.45
C GLY A 92 -6.85 -8.33 -14.07
N THR A 93 -7.43 -7.39 -13.33
CA THR A 93 -7.74 -6.02 -13.74
C THR A 93 -7.75 -5.13 -12.51
N LEU A 94 -7.05 -3.98 -12.59
CA LEU A 94 -7.18 -2.92 -11.58
C LEU A 94 -8.42 -2.10 -11.91
N VAL A 95 -9.55 -2.50 -11.35
CA VAL A 95 -10.74 -1.65 -11.34
C VAL A 95 -10.42 -0.43 -10.47
N CYS A 96 -10.80 0.78 -10.92
CA CYS A 96 -10.45 2.03 -10.25
C CYS A 96 -10.87 2.06 -8.78
N GLU A 97 -12.05 1.50 -8.45
CA GLU A 97 -12.59 1.51 -7.09
C GLU A 97 -11.73 0.68 -6.09
N PRO A 98 -11.41 -0.61 -6.34
CA PRO A 98 -10.44 -1.36 -5.54
C PRO A 98 -9.08 -0.66 -5.41
N PHE A 99 -8.52 -0.14 -6.52
CA PHE A 99 -7.22 0.52 -6.49
C PHE A 99 -7.22 1.76 -5.57
N LEU A 100 -8.28 2.57 -5.63
CA LEU A 100 -8.41 3.74 -4.77
C LEU A 100 -8.57 3.34 -3.29
N ILE A 101 -9.28 2.24 -3.00
CA ILE A 101 -9.38 1.70 -1.63
C ILE A 101 -8.01 1.28 -1.10
N VAL A 102 -7.19 0.62 -1.93
CA VAL A 102 -5.80 0.27 -1.56
C VAL A 102 -4.98 1.52 -1.24
N GLY A 103 -5.06 2.56 -2.08
CA GLY A 103 -4.37 3.83 -1.83
C GLY A 103 -4.85 4.54 -0.56
N LEU A 104 -6.14 4.44 -0.24
CA LEU A 104 -6.72 4.98 0.98
C LEU A 104 -6.18 4.26 2.23
N ILE A 105 -6.18 2.93 2.23
CA ILE A 105 -5.62 2.12 3.33
C ILE A 105 -4.14 2.45 3.53
N ALA A 106 -3.36 2.53 2.44
CA ALA A 106 -1.95 2.89 2.49
C ALA A 106 -1.71 4.30 3.08
N SER A 107 -2.57 5.27 2.75
CA SER A 107 -2.49 6.64 3.27
C SER A 107 -2.79 6.70 4.78
N ILE A 108 -3.84 6.02 5.24
CA ILE A 108 -4.20 5.95 6.67
C ILE A 108 -3.05 5.32 7.47
N ARG A 109 -2.45 4.25 6.95
CA ARG A 109 -1.33 3.59 7.59
C ARG A 109 -0.10 4.50 7.74
N ARG A 110 0.22 5.30 6.71
CA ARG A 110 1.33 6.26 6.79
C ARG A 110 1.08 7.31 7.88
N ILE A 111 -0.15 7.79 8.04
CA ILE A 111 -0.53 8.70 9.13
C ILE A 111 -0.24 8.10 10.50
N LEU A 112 -0.61 6.83 10.74
CA LEU A 112 -0.34 6.15 12.01
C LEU A 112 1.17 6.05 12.29
N SER A 113 1.95 5.68 11.27
CA SER A 113 3.42 5.56 11.38
C SER A 113 4.09 6.91 11.68
N ILE A 114 3.72 7.99 10.97
CA ILE A 114 4.24 9.34 11.22
C ILE A 114 3.91 9.80 12.63
N THR A 115 2.68 9.55 13.10
CA THR A 115 2.24 9.96 14.43
C THR A 115 3.06 9.26 15.52
N LEU A 116 3.33 7.96 15.37
CA LEU A 116 4.20 7.22 16.30
C LEU A 116 5.66 7.71 16.27
N GLN A 117 6.21 7.98 15.08
CA GLN A 117 7.59 8.47 14.94
C GLN A 117 7.73 9.88 15.55
N SER A 118 6.75 10.74 15.32
CA SER A 118 6.72 12.10 15.89
C SER A 118 6.60 12.07 17.41
N SER A 119 5.86 11.10 17.96
CA SER A 119 5.78 10.88 19.41
C SER A 119 7.09 10.41 20.02
N GLN A 120 7.93 9.65 19.30
CA GLN A 120 9.26 9.25 19.79
C GLN A 120 10.25 10.42 19.76
N ALA A 121 10.20 11.25 18.71
CA ALA A 121 11.07 12.42 18.58
C ALA A 121 10.74 13.54 19.59
N SER A 122 9.52 13.54 20.13
CA SER A 122 9.09 14.48 21.17
C SER A 122 9.57 14.00 22.55
N HIS A 123 10.82 14.31 22.92
CA HIS A 123 11.35 13.96 24.23
C HIS A 123 10.59 14.67 25.36
N PRO A 124 10.24 13.95 26.46
CA PRO A 124 9.64 14.55 27.65
C PRO A 124 10.74 15.27 28.45
N GLY A 125 11.13 16.48 28.03
CA GLY A 125 12.23 17.20 28.70
C GLY A 125 12.40 18.68 28.38
N GLY A 126 11.80 19.21 27.31
CA GLY A 126 11.82 20.64 27.03
C GLY A 126 11.58 20.95 25.56
N TRP A 127 10.88 22.04 25.30
CA TRP A 127 10.71 22.58 23.95
C TRP A 127 12.07 23.07 23.45
N THR A 128 12.71 22.27 22.59
CA THR A 128 13.92 22.68 21.88
C THR A 128 13.56 23.12 20.45
N PRO A 129 14.34 24.03 19.83
CA PRO A 129 14.12 24.43 18.43
C PRO A 129 14.15 23.24 17.44
N GLU A 130 14.88 22.18 17.77
CA GLU A 130 14.95 20.96 16.96
C GLU A 130 13.65 20.15 17.00
N SER A 131 13.02 20.02 18.17
CA SER A 131 11.73 19.34 18.33
C SER A 131 10.61 20.06 17.55
N GLU A 132 10.64 21.38 17.50
CA GLU A 132 9.68 22.19 16.74
C GLU A 132 9.80 21.94 15.23
N ALA A 133 11.01 21.85 14.69
CA ALA A 133 11.23 21.57 13.27
C ALA A 133 10.72 20.17 12.88
N ILE A 134 10.95 19.16 13.72
CA ILE A 134 10.45 17.79 13.49
C ILE A 134 8.93 17.77 13.50
N LEU A 135 8.30 18.40 14.50
CA LEU A 135 6.84 18.49 14.59
C LEU A 135 6.22 19.22 13.40
N HIS A 136 6.83 20.34 12.95
CA HIS A 136 6.33 21.08 11.80
C HIS A 136 6.39 20.26 10.51
N SER A 137 7.47 19.50 10.30
CA SER A 137 7.59 18.58 9.16
C SER A 137 6.53 17.48 9.19
N ALA A 138 6.27 16.89 10.35
CA ALA A 138 5.25 15.89 10.54
C ALA A 138 3.84 16.45 10.32
N MET A 139 3.55 17.66 10.82
CA MET A 139 2.27 18.34 10.58
C MET A 139 2.02 18.60 9.09
N LEU A 140 3.05 19.01 8.34
CA LEU A 140 2.94 19.18 6.88
C LEU A 140 2.71 17.85 6.17
N GLU A 141 3.45 16.79 6.51
CA GLU A 141 3.26 15.48 5.91
C GLU A 141 1.85 14.93 6.21
N LEU A 142 1.37 15.09 7.45
CA LEU A 142 0.01 14.74 7.87
C LEU A 142 -1.06 15.55 7.13
N ALA A 143 -0.85 16.86 6.91
CA ALA A 143 -1.76 17.70 6.16
C ALA A 143 -1.86 17.27 4.69
N VAL A 144 -0.72 16.95 4.06
CA VAL A 144 -0.68 16.45 2.68
C VAL A 144 -1.38 15.09 2.57
N LEU A 145 -1.12 14.17 3.50
CA LEU A 145 -1.79 12.87 3.54
C LEU A 145 -3.30 13.00 3.80
N GLY A 146 -3.71 13.91 4.69
CA GLY A 146 -5.12 14.23 4.92
C GLY A 146 -5.81 14.77 3.67
N GLY A 147 -5.13 15.66 2.94
CA GLY A 147 -5.59 16.16 1.64
C GLY A 147 -5.72 15.03 0.60
N LEU A 148 -4.73 14.15 0.51
CA LEU A 148 -4.76 12.98 -0.37
C LEU A 148 -5.95 12.08 -0.05
N ILE A 149 -6.21 11.79 1.22
CA ILE A 149 -7.36 11.00 1.66
C ILE A 149 -8.66 11.65 1.19
N LEU A 150 -8.83 12.96 1.36
CA LEU A 150 -10.01 13.70 0.89
C LEU A 150 -10.20 13.54 -0.63
N VAL A 151 -9.14 13.73 -1.42
CA VAL A 151 -9.16 13.56 -2.88
C VAL A 151 -9.56 12.13 -3.29
N MET A 152 -9.00 11.13 -2.61
CA MET A 152 -9.30 9.72 -2.87
C MET A 152 -10.75 9.38 -2.52
N VAL A 153 -11.25 9.84 -1.38
CA VAL A 153 -12.67 9.66 -0.96
C VAL A 153 -13.63 10.33 -1.95
N VAL A 154 -13.32 11.56 -2.38
CA VAL A 154 -14.13 12.26 -3.41
C VAL A 154 -14.12 11.48 -4.72
N SER A 155 -12.97 10.97 -5.15
CA SER A 155 -12.83 10.16 -6.36
C SER A 155 -13.66 8.88 -6.29
N ILE A 156 -13.63 8.16 -5.16
CA ILE A 156 -14.47 6.98 -4.92
C ILE A 156 -15.95 7.34 -4.97
N CYS A 157 -16.35 8.45 -4.33
CA CYS A 157 -17.73 8.94 -4.33
C CYS A 157 -18.23 9.22 -5.76
N LEU A 158 -17.43 9.94 -6.57
CA LEU A 158 -17.76 10.25 -7.96
C LEU A 158 -17.89 9.00 -8.83
N LEU A 159 -16.99 8.03 -8.67
CA LEU A 159 -17.08 6.74 -9.37
C LEU A 159 -18.35 5.97 -9.00
N ARG A 160 -18.70 5.96 -7.71
CA ARG A 160 -19.89 5.26 -7.21
C ARG A 160 -21.19 5.91 -7.68
N ILE A 161 -21.26 7.24 -7.69
CA ILE A 161 -22.41 8.00 -8.22
C ILE A 161 -22.60 7.71 -9.72
N THR A 162 -21.51 7.70 -10.48
CA THR A 162 -21.56 7.45 -11.94
C THR A 162 -22.09 6.05 -12.24
N LYS A 163 -21.66 5.04 -11.47
CA LYS A 163 -22.14 3.66 -11.61
C LYS A 163 -23.66 3.54 -11.36
N HIS A 164 -24.20 4.22 -10.35
CA HIS A 164 -25.64 4.21 -10.06
C HIS A 164 -26.45 4.88 -11.19
N ARG A 165 -25.94 5.99 -11.74
CA ARG A 165 -26.65 6.74 -12.79
C ARG A 165 -26.74 5.98 -14.13
N ILE A 166 -25.86 5.01 -14.36
CA ILE A 166 -25.90 4.13 -15.55
C ILE A 166 -26.85 2.95 -15.32
N ALA A 167 -27.03 2.48 -14.07
CA ALA A 167 -27.94 1.37 -13.76
C ALA A 167 -29.44 1.77 -13.78
N ASP A 168 -29.74 3.07 -13.65
CA ASP A 168 -31.10 3.62 -13.73
C ASP A 168 -31.53 4.02 -15.17
N LYS A 169 -30.72 3.72 -16.20
CA LYS A 169 -31.03 3.93 -17.62
C LYS A 169 -31.15 2.60 -18.36
#